data_AF-A0AAW5JSY7-F1
#
_entry.id   AF-A0AAW5JSY7-F1
#
_cell.length_a   1.000
_cell.length_b   1.000
_cell.length_c   1.000
_cell.angle_alpha   90.00
_cell.angle_beta   90.00
_cell.angle_gamma   90.00
#
_symmetry.space_group_name_H-M   'P 1'
#
loop_
_entity.id
_entity.type
_entity.pdbx_description
1 polymer ?
#
loop_
_entity_poly.entity_id
_entity_poly.type
_entity_poly.pdbx_seq_one_letter_code
_entity_poly.pdbx_strand_id
1 'polypeptide(L)'
;MQALPEGYRTCYRAENSKGDASMETEVKLTKLATCAGCGAKVGAGTLVHMLEGFRTHQDPRLIVGYDKSDDSSVYVLDDETALVQTTDFFPPIVDDQFL
;
A
#
# COMPACT_ATOMS: atom_id res chain seq x y z
N MET A 1 -12.83 -22.98 -10.48
CA MET A 1 -13.54 -21.92 -11.23
C MET A 1 -14.74 -21.48 -10.41
N GLN A 2 -14.59 -20.45 -9.59
CA GLN A 2 -15.72 -19.73 -8.98
C GLN A 2 -15.41 -18.24 -9.15
N ALA A 3 -16.28 -17.56 -9.88
CA ALA A 3 -16.23 -16.12 -10.09
C ALA A 3 -16.78 -15.41 -8.86
N LEU A 4 -15.99 -14.48 -8.30
CA LEU A 4 -16.47 -13.52 -7.30
C LEU A 4 -16.92 -12.23 -8.00
N PRO A 5 -17.77 -11.41 -7.34
CA PRO A 5 -18.55 -10.35 -7.97
C PRO A 5 -17.71 -9.29 -8.70
N GLU A 6 -18.23 -8.81 -9.82
CA GLU A 6 -17.65 -7.76 -10.65
C GLU A 6 -17.38 -6.49 -9.82
N GLY A 7 -16.11 -6.22 -9.53
CA GLY A 7 -15.68 -5.07 -8.72
C GLY A 7 -14.35 -5.31 -7.99
N TYR A 8 -14.00 -6.58 -7.75
CA TYR A 8 -12.75 -6.99 -7.11
C TYR A 8 -11.72 -7.44 -8.14
N ARG A 9 -11.13 -6.52 -8.91
CA ARG A 9 -9.92 -6.82 -9.69
C ARG A 9 -8.70 -6.18 -9.03
N THR A 10 -8.20 -6.84 -8.00
CA THR A 10 -6.79 -6.74 -7.57
C THR A 10 -6.10 -8.01 -8.06
N CYS A 11 -4.83 -7.88 -8.45
CA CYS A 11 -4.07 -8.85 -9.24
C CYS A 11 -4.04 -10.26 -8.61
N TYR A 12 -4.82 -11.19 -9.18
CA TYR A 12 -4.82 -12.60 -8.80
C TYR A 12 -3.78 -13.41 -9.59
N ARG A 13 -2.99 -14.16 -8.81
CA ARG A 13 -2.02 -15.23 -9.10
C ARG A 13 -1.79 -15.63 -10.59
N ALA A 14 -0.55 -15.46 -11.06
CA ALA A 14 0.02 -16.36 -12.06
C ALA A 14 0.52 -17.62 -11.35
N GLU A 15 0.02 -18.80 -11.74
CA GLU A 15 0.46 -20.08 -11.17
C GLU A 15 1.89 -20.40 -11.66
N ASN A 16 2.84 -20.61 -10.73
CA ASN A 16 4.21 -20.98 -11.06
C ASN A 16 4.33 -22.49 -11.28
N SER A 17 4.73 -22.88 -12.48
CA SER A 17 5.11 -24.25 -12.86
C SER A 17 6.59 -24.55 -12.51
N LYS A 18 6.79 -25.56 -11.65
CA LYS A 18 7.94 -26.47 -11.42
C LYS A 18 9.40 -26.00 -11.67
N GLY A 19 10.13 -25.84 -10.55
CA GLY A 19 11.47 -26.35 -10.14
C GLY A 19 12.67 -26.46 -11.10
N ASP A 20 13.82 -25.94 -10.63
CA ASP A 20 15.16 -26.58 -10.73
C ASP A 20 16.07 -26.02 -9.61
N ALA A 21 16.93 -26.87 -9.05
CA ALA A 21 17.77 -26.61 -7.89
C ALA A 21 19.26 -26.76 -8.25
N SER A 22 19.98 -25.63 -8.40
CA SER A 22 21.42 -25.56 -8.15
C SER A 22 21.92 -24.11 -7.97
N MET A 23 22.74 -23.93 -6.93
CA MET A 23 23.72 -22.86 -6.61
C MET A 23 23.28 -21.38 -6.66
N GLU A 24 23.14 -20.79 -5.46
CA GLU A 24 22.72 -19.41 -5.15
C GLU A 24 21.74 -18.82 -6.17
N THR A 25 20.49 -19.27 -6.07
CA THR A 25 19.40 -18.71 -6.87
C THR A 25 19.25 -17.24 -6.51
N GLU A 26 19.80 -16.37 -7.35
CA GLU A 26 19.52 -14.93 -7.34
C GLU A 26 17.99 -14.76 -7.39
N VAL A 27 17.42 -14.42 -6.23
CA VAL A 27 15.96 -14.30 -6.10
C VAL A 27 15.54 -13.03 -6.81
N LYS A 28 14.84 -13.19 -7.94
CA LYS A 28 14.21 -12.07 -8.65
C LYS A 28 13.06 -11.51 -7.81
N LEU A 29 13.28 -10.35 -7.18
CA LEU A 29 12.31 -9.74 -6.27
C LEU A 29 10.97 -9.42 -6.95
N THR A 30 10.98 -9.06 -8.24
CA THR A 30 9.75 -8.79 -8.99
C THR A 30 8.87 -10.03 -9.15
N LYS A 31 9.45 -11.24 -9.10
CA LYS A 31 8.67 -12.49 -9.13
C LYS A 31 7.91 -12.76 -7.82
N LEU A 32 8.23 -12.05 -6.74
CA LEU A 32 7.53 -12.17 -5.45
C LEU A 32 6.28 -11.28 -5.38
N ALA A 33 6.07 -10.40 -6.37
CA ALA A 33 4.93 -9.52 -6.46
C ALA A 33 4.02 -9.89 -7.63
N THR A 34 2.71 -9.87 -7.43
CA THR A 34 1.73 -10.05 -8.52
C THR A 34 1.41 -8.75 -9.25
N CYS A 35 1.81 -7.60 -8.69
CA CYS A 35 1.54 -6.27 -9.19
C CYS A 35 2.60 -5.27 -8.71
N ALA A 36 2.74 -4.17 -9.43
CA ALA A 36 3.69 -3.09 -9.14
C ALA A 36 3.06 -1.73 -9.45
N GLY A 37 3.62 -0.65 -8.88
CA GLY A 37 3.19 0.73 -9.13
C GLY A 37 1.74 0.98 -8.75
N CYS A 38 1.01 1.75 -9.57
CA CYS A 38 -0.39 2.09 -9.32
C CYS A 38 -1.32 0.86 -9.22
N GLY A 39 -0.97 -0.26 -9.84
CA GLY A 39 -1.74 -1.50 -9.78
C GLY A 39 -1.69 -2.20 -8.43
N ALA A 40 -0.77 -1.82 -7.55
CA ALA A 40 -0.66 -2.34 -6.19
C ALA A 40 -1.51 -1.55 -5.17
N LYS A 41 -2.04 -0.38 -5.56
CA LYS A 41 -2.86 0.47 -4.68
C LYS A 41 -4.32 0.03 -4.71
N VAL A 42 -4.98 0.11 -3.55
CA VAL A 42 -6.44 0.03 -3.48
C VAL A 42 -7.02 1.29 -4.13
N GLY A 43 -8.03 1.14 -4.99
CA GLY A 43 -8.68 2.28 -5.63
C GLY A 43 -9.35 3.20 -4.59
N ALA A 44 -9.33 4.52 -4.84
CA ALA A 44 -9.82 5.52 -3.89
C ALA A 44 -11.25 5.26 -3.39
N GLY A 45 -12.18 4.90 -4.27
CA GLY A 45 -13.56 4.59 -3.88
C GLY A 45 -13.67 3.35 -2.97
N THR A 46 -12.86 2.32 -3.23
CA THR A 46 -12.80 1.13 -2.37
C THR A 46 -12.20 1.45 -1.01
N LEU A 47 -11.15 2.28 -0.97
CA LEU A 47 -10.52 2.70 0.28
C LEU A 47 -11.51 3.48 1.16
N VAL A 48 -12.28 4.41 0.58
CA VAL A 48 -13.33 5.15 1.31
C VAL A 48 -14.32 4.17 1.94
N HIS A 49 -14.79 3.17 1.20
CA HIS A 49 -15.71 2.17 1.72
C HIS A 49 -15.09 1.31 2.83
N MET A 50 -13.82 0.94 2.71
CA MET A 50 -13.10 0.18 3.74
C MET A 50 -12.91 0.96 5.05
N LEU A 51 -12.85 2.30 4.97
CA LEU A 51 -12.69 3.18 6.13
C LEU A 51 -14.04 3.60 6.75
N GLU A 52 -15.17 3.17 6.19
CA GLU A 52 -16.48 3.43 6.77
C GLU A 52 -16.58 2.85 8.20
N GLY A 53 -17.06 3.68 9.14
CA GLY A 53 -17.19 3.29 10.55
C GLY A 53 -15.88 3.25 11.33
N PHE A 54 -14.75 3.62 10.73
CA PHE A 54 -13.49 3.81 11.44
C PHE A 54 -13.64 4.94 12.46
N ARG A 55 -13.38 4.66 13.75
CA ARG A 55 -13.47 5.66 14.81
C ARG A 55 -12.26 6.58 14.72
N THR A 56 -12.49 7.80 14.27
CA THR A 56 -11.47 8.85 14.27
C THR A 56 -11.44 9.55 15.63
N HIS A 57 -10.24 9.97 16.04
CA HIS A 57 -10.06 10.84 17.18
C HIS A 57 -9.88 12.26 16.67
N GLN A 58 -10.58 13.21 17.29
CA GLN A 58 -10.40 14.63 17.01
C GLN A 58 -9.52 15.24 18.10
N ASP A 59 -8.44 15.88 17.67
CA ASP A 59 -7.57 16.71 18.50
C ASP A 59 -7.35 18.02 17.74
N PRO A 60 -7.60 19.20 18.34
CA PRO A 60 -7.35 20.49 17.68
C PRO A 60 -5.92 20.68 17.18
N ARG A 61 -4.94 19.96 17.74
CA ARG A 61 -3.54 19.97 17.29
C ARG A 61 -3.31 19.14 16.03
N LEU A 62 -4.22 18.22 15.66
CA LEU A 62 -4.18 17.49 14.41
C LEU A 62 -4.79 18.36 13.29
N ILE A 63 -3.97 19.19 12.67
CA ILE A 63 -4.42 20.16 11.66
C ILE A 63 -4.62 19.53 10.28
N VAL A 64 -3.96 18.39 10.02
CA VAL A 64 -4.21 17.51 8.87
C VAL A 64 -4.31 16.07 9.37
N GLY A 65 -5.52 15.53 9.32
CA GLY A 65 -5.84 14.18 9.81
C GLY A 65 -6.71 13.41 8.82
N TYR A 66 -7.49 12.46 9.33
CA TYR A 66 -8.32 11.53 8.54
C TYR A 66 -9.42 12.20 7.70
N ASP A 67 -9.85 13.39 8.10
CA ASP A 67 -10.91 14.16 7.45
C ASP A 67 -10.42 14.94 6.22
N LYS A 68 -9.11 14.98 5.99
CA LYS A 68 -8.49 15.64 4.84
C LYS A 68 -7.85 14.61 3.93
N SER A 69 -8.04 14.76 2.62
CA SER A 69 -7.44 13.90 1.60
C SER A 69 -6.06 14.46 1.21
N ASP A 70 -5.07 14.29 2.08
CA ASP A 70 -3.69 14.78 1.90
C ASP A 70 -2.69 13.61 1.91
N ASP A 71 -1.46 13.83 1.46
CA ASP A 71 -0.39 12.82 1.35
C ASP A 71 0.32 12.53 2.69
N SER A 72 0.01 13.32 3.72
CA SER A 72 0.61 13.19 5.05
C SER A 72 -0.34 13.70 6.14
N SER A 73 -0.05 13.29 7.37
CA SER A 73 -0.65 13.87 8.58
C SER A 73 0.24 14.98 9.14
N VAL A 74 -0.38 16.00 9.72
CA VAL A 74 0.31 17.12 10.36
C VAL A 74 -0.26 17.37 11.75
N TYR A 75 0.61 17.30 12.76
CA TYR A 75 0.24 17.44 14.17
C TYR A 75 1.11 18.48 14.87
N VAL A 76 0.51 19.47 15.50
CA VAL A 76 1.21 20.55 16.21
C VAL A 76 1.72 20.06 17.57
N LEU A 77 3.02 20.22 17.83
CA LEU A 77 3.65 19.86 19.09
C LEU A 77 3.65 21.05 20.07
N ASP A 78 3.99 22.23 19.56
CA ASP A 78 4.02 23.51 20.27
C ASP A 78 3.83 24.69 19.28
N ASP A 79 3.93 25.93 19.77
CA ASP A 79 3.65 27.15 18.99
C ASP A 79 4.58 27.34 17.78
N GLU A 80 5.73 26.66 17.73
CA GLU A 80 6.74 26.81 16.68
C GLU A 80 7.00 25.51 15.91
N THR A 81 6.52 24.35 16.41
CA THR A 81 6.88 23.02 15.90
C THR A 81 5.67 22.16 15.57
N ALA A 82 5.72 21.49 14.41
CA ALA A 82 4.75 20.47 14.01
C ALA A 82 5.44 19.20 13.48
N LEU A 83 4.83 18.04 13.76
CA LEU A 83 5.19 16.75 13.20
C LEU A 83 4.47 16.54 11.87
N VAL A 84 5.24 16.26 10.81
CA VAL A 84 4.72 15.81 9.52
C VAL A 84 5.05 14.32 9.38
N GLN A 85 4.03 13.49 9.19
CA GLN A 85 4.21 12.04 9.11
C GLN A 85 3.38 11.46 7.97
N THR A 86 4.06 10.67 7.11
CA THR A 86 3.45 9.85 6.06
C THR A 86 4.00 8.44 6.13
N THR A 87 3.31 7.47 5.52
CA THR A 87 3.75 6.09 5.41
C THR A 87 3.33 5.51 4.07
N ASP A 88 4.30 4.93 3.36
CA ASP A 88 4.10 4.26 2.09
C ASP A 88 4.88 2.95 2.08
N PHE A 89 4.29 1.93 1.45
CA PHE A 89 4.98 0.69 1.14
C PHE A 89 4.55 0.24 -0.25
N PHE A 90 5.47 -0.36 -1.00
CA PHE A 90 5.22 -0.88 -2.32
C PHE A 90 5.86 -2.26 -2.49
N PRO A 91 5.24 -3.15 -3.30
CA PRO A 91 5.88 -4.40 -3.68
C PRO A 91 7.13 -4.14 -4.54
N PRO A 92 8.11 -5.06 -4.59
CA PRO A 92 9.31 -4.88 -5.39
C PRO A 92 9.03 -4.52 -6.84
N ILE A 93 9.62 -3.41 -7.31
CA ILE A 93 9.47 -2.91 -8.68
C ILE A 93 10.68 -3.25 -9.57
N VAL A 94 11.81 -3.60 -8.96
CA VAL A 94 13.05 -4.02 -9.60
C VAL A 94 13.58 -5.29 -8.91
N ASP A 95 14.43 -6.05 -9.60
CA ASP A 95 15.03 -7.27 -9.06
C ASP A 95 16.25 -6.99 -8.18
N ASP A 96 16.91 -5.85 -8.36
CA ASP A 96 18.02 -5.40 -7.52
C ASP A 96 17.48 -4.68 -6.27
N GLN A 97 17.94 -5.09 -5.08
CA GLN A 97 17.43 -4.58 -3.80
C GLN A 97 17.92 -3.17 -3.43
N PHE A 98 18.95 -2.65 -4.09
CA PHE A 98 19.56 -1.35 -3.76
C PHE A 98 19.28 -0.26 -4.80
N LEU A 99 18.65 -0.62 -5.94
CA LEU A 99 18.22 0.30 -7.00
C LEU A 99 16.77 0.76 -6.79
#